data_AF-A0A3D9HSY7-F1
#
_entry.id   AF-A0A3D9HSY7-F1
#
_cell.length_a   1.000
_cell.length_b   1.000
_cell.length_c   1.000
_cell.angle_alpha   90.00
_cell.angle_beta   90.00
_cell.angle_gamma   90.00
#
_symmetry.space_group_name_H-M   'P 1'
#
loop_
_entity.id
_entity.type
_entity.pdbx_description
1 polymer ?
#
loop_
_entity_poly.entity_id
_entity_poly.type
_entity_poly.pdbx_seq_one_letter_code
_entity_poly.pdbx_strand_id
1 'polypeptide(L)'
;MDNRDRMLLAQGTTTAGSPDSDYPGYTSMSVQLAVDETARRGGGVVQLDEGVYEIFGPIRLSSRVELIGAGPKTVLRKTDGFKSPFVIDADFGELRVEVADASGFRAGMGLQIFDESHKWGWDESTAIISSVEGNVLRIDRHLDRDYRADDGGMATNACSIIEAIGAEQVRVSDLTIDGNKAANESIGGCRAGGIYLHKASDCVVERVTVRDFHGDGISWQVTERISVLNCEILGSAGSGLHPGAGSLFSQVKDNVSSDNGTAGLYVCWRVQRGEFERNVLAGNAVSGISLGHKDSDNRFADNVIRGNGNCGVFFRAENEANGANRNKWHRNIIEDNEGCGIYVSGSSVDNVFEDNAIGDTGAGRQHTAIRYGDGTESR
;
A
#
# COMPACT_ATOMS: atom_id res chain seq x y z
N MET A 1 -18.67 -24.67 4.90
CA MET A 1 -18.41 -24.03 3.60
C MET A 1 -19.56 -23.13 3.29
N ASP A 2 -19.27 -21.84 3.17
CA ASP A 2 -20.23 -20.85 2.70
C ASP A 2 -20.59 -21.16 1.22
N ASN A 3 -21.75 -20.70 0.76
CA ASN A 3 -22.19 -20.82 -0.63
C ASN A 3 -21.22 -20.15 -1.61
N ARG A 4 -20.44 -19.15 -1.15
CA ARG A 4 -19.35 -18.52 -1.93
C ARG A 4 -18.18 -19.46 -2.17
N ASP A 5 -17.68 -20.16 -1.15
CA ASP A 5 -16.59 -21.15 -1.30
C ASP A 5 -16.96 -22.21 -2.34
N ARG A 6 -18.23 -22.61 -2.38
CA ARG A 6 -18.76 -23.56 -3.37
C ARG A 6 -18.85 -23.00 -4.79
N MET A 7 -19.11 -21.70 -4.96
CA MET A 7 -19.13 -21.05 -6.28
C MET A 7 -17.72 -20.80 -6.84
N LEU A 8 -16.75 -20.46 -5.98
CA LEU A 8 -15.34 -20.26 -6.37
C LEU A 8 -14.64 -21.57 -6.73
N LEU A 9 -14.86 -22.64 -5.96
CA LEU A 9 -14.39 -23.98 -6.31
C LEU A 9 -14.99 -24.50 -7.63
N ALA A 10 -16.14 -23.98 -8.07
CA ALA A 10 -16.73 -24.32 -9.35
C ALA A 10 -16.07 -23.60 -10.55
N GLN A 11 -15.23 -22.59 -10.33
CA GLN A 11 -14.54 -21.83 -11.39
C GLN A 11 -13.11 -22.34 -11.70
N GLY A 12 -12.63 -23.32 -10.96
CA GLY A 12 -11.34 -24.00 -11.19
C GLY A 12 -10.15 -23.29 -10.54
N THR A 13 -9.12 -24.08 -10.25
CA THR A 13 -7.83 -23.61 -9.72
C THR A 13 -6.80 -23.63 -10.85
N THR A 14 -6.02 -22.57 -10.95
CA THR A 14 -4.85 -22.47 -11.83
C THR A 14 -3.60 -22.36 -10.96
N THR A 15 -2.55 -23.10 -11.27
CA THR A 15 -1.32 -23.17 -10.46
C THR A 15 -0.14 -22.49 -11.15
N ALA A 16 0.76 -21.86 -10.39
CA ALA A 16 1.98 -21.25 -10.93
C ALA A 16 3.18 -21.40 -9.99
N GLY A 17 4.36 -21.71 -10.56
CA GLY A 17 5.61 -21.84 -9.81
C GLY A 17 6.42 -23.08 -10.19
N SER A 18 6.09 -24.21 -9.58
CA SER A 18 6.83 -25.47 -9.74
C SER A 18 6.79 -26.00 -11.19
N PRO A 19 7.68 -26.93 -11.57
CA PRO A 19 7.66 -27.54 -12.90
C PRO A 19 6.36 -28.28 -13.25
N ASP A 20 5.61 -28.73 -12.25
CA ASP A 20 4.37 -29.50 -12.42
C ASP A 20 3.12 -28.61 -12.45
N SER A 21 3.28 -27.31 -12.29
CA SER A 21 2.18 -26.33 -12.26
C SER A 21 1.70 -25.98 -13.66
N ASP A 22 0.46 -25.51 -13.78
CA ASP A 22 -0.13 -25.11 -15.07
C ASP A 22 0.72 -24.04 -15.78
N TYR A 23 1.30 -23.14 -14.98
CA TYR A 23 2.25 -22.12 -15.41
C TYR A 23 3.59 -22.26 -14.69
N PRO A 24 4.53 -23.07 -15.23
CA PRO A 24 5.85 -23.25 -14.62
C PRO A 24 6.65 -21.94 -14.61
N GLY A 25 7.46 -21.78 -13.57
CA GLY A 25 8.40 -20.67 -13.42
C GLY A 25 8.09 -19.76 -12.24
N TYR A 26 9.13 -19.39 -11.52
CA TYR A 26 9.06 -18.49 -10.37
C TYR A 26 9.28 -17.04 -10.81
N THR A 27 8.38 -16.51 -11.65
CA THR A 27 8.48 -15.13 -12.18
C THR A 27 7.13 -14.44 -12.18
N SER A 28 7.12 -13.10 -12.15
CA SER A 28 5.88 -12.32 -12.31
C SER A 28 5.14 -12.64 -13.61
N MET A 29 5.85 -12.98 -14.69
CA MET A 29 5.23 -13.37 -15.96
C MET A 29 4.45 -14.68 -15.84
N SER A 30 5.02 -15.72 -15.24
CA SER A 30 4.34 -17.01 -15.02
C SER A 30 3.07 -16.83 -14.18
N VAL A 31 3.15 -16.01 -13.12
CA VAL A 31 2.00 -15.70 -12.27
C VAL A 31 0.95 -14.88 -13.02
N GLN A 32 1.36 -13.87 -13.79
CA GLN A 32 0.43 -13.05 -14.56
C GLN A 32 -0.33 -13.87 -15.60
N LEU A 33 0.32 -14.81 -16.28
CA LEU A 33 -0.36 -15.70 -17.23
C LEU A 33 -1.44 -16.56 -16.55
N ALA A 34 -1.17 -17.07 -15.34
CA ALA A 34 -2.15 -17.81 -14.54
C ALA A 34 -3.34 -16.92 -14.13
N VAL A 35 -3.07 -15.68 -13.74
CA VAL A 35 -4.09 -14.66 -13.43
C VAL A 35 -4.93 -14.34 -14.66
N ASP A 36 -4.31 -14.08 -15.80
CA ASP A 36 -4.98 -13.74 -17.05
C ASP A 36 -5.89 -14.87 -17.52
N GLU A 37 -5.44 -16.12 -17.42
CA GLU A 37 -6.27 -17.28 -17.69
C GLU A 37 -7.47 -17.37 -16.76
N THR A 38 -7.24 -17.24 -15.46
CA THR A 38 -8.31 -17.31 -14.45
C THR A 38 -9.34 -16.19 -14.66
N ALA A 39 -8.88 -14.98 -14.97
CA ALA A 39 -9.74 -13.85 -15.30
C ALA A 39 -10.57 -14.12 -16.57
N ARG A 40 -9.96 -14.72 -17.60
CA ARG A 40 -10.66 -15.08 -18.86
C ARG A 40 -11.77 -16.12 -18.63
N ARG A 41 -11.67 -16.93 -17.57
CA ARG A 41 -12.71 -17.87 -17.12
C ARG A 41 -13.78 -17.21 -16.24
N GLY A 42 -13.63 -15.92 -15.94
CA GLY A 42 -14.60 -15.10 -15.19
C GLY A 42 -14.29 -14.92 -13.71
N GLY A 43 -13.16 -15.44 -13.24
CA GLY A 43 -12.75 -15.49 -11.83
C GLY A 43 -12.24 -16.88 -11.45
N GLY A 44 -11.76 -17.03 -10.21
CA GLY A 44 -11.25 -18.29 -9.67
C GLY A 44 -9.99 -18.12 -8.83
N VAL A 45 -9.34 -19.24 -8.53
CA VAL A 45 -8.17 -19.29 -7.67
C VAL A 45 -6.90 -19.45 -8.49
N VAL A 46 -5.92 -18.58 -8.25
CA VAL A 46 -4.54 -18.74 -8.66
C VAL A 46 -3.74 -19.17 -7.43
N GLN A 47 -3.25 -20.40 -7.44
CA GLN A 47 -2.45 -20.96 -6.35
C GLN A 47 -0.96 -20.92 -6.73
N LEU A 48 -0.17 -20.31 -5.86
CA LEU A 48 1.28 -20.25 -5.96
C LEU A 48 1.92 -21.33 -5.09
N ASP A 49 2.89 -22.03 -5.67
CA ASP A 49 3.70 -23.00 -4.94
C ASP A 49 4.66 -22.32 -3.95
N GLU A 50 5.28 -23.13 -3.09
CA GLU A 50 6.42 -22.70 -2.28
C GLU A 50 7.58 -22.30 -3.21
N GLY A 51 8.21 -21.15 -2.96
CA GLY A 51 9.34 -20.68 -3.75
C GLY A 51 9.52 -19.17 -3.73
N VAL A 52 10.62 -18.71 -4.35
CA VAL A 52 10.96 -17.28 -4.46
C VAL A 52 10.72 -16.84 -5.91
N TYR A 53 9.69 -16.04 -6.12
CA TYR A 53 9.28 -15.51 -7.40
C TYR A 53 9.99 -14.19 -7.68
N GLU A 54 10.65 -14.10 -8.83
CA GLU A 54 11.27 -12.89 -9.33
C GLU A 54 10.19 -11.95 -9.90
N ILE A 55 9.92 -10.85 -9.21
CA ILE A 55 8.92 -9.86 -9.60
C ILE A 55 9.60 -8.67 -10.26
N PHE A 56 9.58 -8.67 -11.59
CA PHE A 56 10.04 -7.54 -12.40
C PHE A 56 8.89 -6.66 -12.88
N GLY A 57 7.65 -7.17 -12.87
CA GLY A 57 6.45 -6.37 -13.13
C GLY A 57 5.33 -6.73 -12.15
N PRO A 58 4.38 -5.81 -11.93
CA PRO A 58 3.30 -6.04 -10.98
C PRO A 58 2.42 -7.21 -11.42
N ILE A 59 2.00 -8.05 -10.47
CA ILE A 59 0.94 -9.03 -10.69
C ILE A 59 -0.40 -8.28 -10.62
N ARG A 60 -1.03 -8.09 -11.77
CA ARG A 60 -2.28 -7.34 -11.95
C ARG A 60 -3.48 -8.26 -11.82
N LEU A 61 -4.18 -8.16 -10.69
CA LEU A 61 -5.37 -8.94 -10.40
C LEU A 61 -6.62 -8.30 -11.00
N SER A 62 -7.43 -9.13 -11.67
CA SER A 62 -8.76 -8.76 -12.18
C SER A 62 -9.85 -9.15 -11.18
N SER A 63 -11.07 -8.64 -11.38
CA SER A 63 -12.20 -8.95 -10.51
C SER A 63 -12.42 -10.46 -10.34
N ARG A 64 -12.80 -10.87 -9.11
CA ARG A 64 -13.09 -12.28 -8.74
C ARG A 64 -11.90 -13.23 -8.83
N VAL A 65 -10.67 -12.70 -8.85
CA VAL A 65 -9.46 -13.52 -8.75
C VAL A 65 -8.99 -13.58 -7.30
N GLU A 66 -8.68 -14.79 -6.84
CA GLU A 66 -8.04 -15.05 -5.56
C GLU A 66 -6.60 -15.52 -5.81
N LEU A 67 -5.60 -14.79 -5.31
CA LEU A 67 -4.20 -15.17 -5.36
C LEU A 67 -3.77 -15.71 -4.00
N ILE A 68 -3.41 -16.99 -3.94
CA ILE A 68 -3.12 -17.70 -2.69
C ILE A 68 -1.73 -18.32 -2.76
N GLY A 69 -0.88 -18.07 -1.76
CA GLY A 69 0.39 -18.76 -1.60
C GLY A 69 0.36 -19.92 -0.60
N ALA A 70 1.53 -20.50 -0.38
CA ALA A 70 1.77 -21.55 0.62
C ALA A 70 2.31 -20.99 1.95
N GLY A 71 1.77 -19.85 2.38
CA GLY A 71 2.19 -19.11 3.57
C GLY A 71 3.55 -18.41 3.37
N PRO A 72 4.36 -18.26 4.44
CA PRO A 72 5.63 -17.53 4.39
C PRO A 72 6.69 -18.08 3.42
N LYS A 73 6.46 -19.27 2.84
CA LYS A 73 7.37 -19.92 1.90
C LYS A 73 7.12 -19.53 0.44
N THR A 74 5.99 -18.91 0.13
CA THR A 74 5.76 -18.27 -1.16
C THR A 74 6.21 -16.82 -1.04
N VAL A 75 7.35 -16.49 -1.63
CA VAL A 75 7.98 -15.17 -1.54
C VAL A 75 7.95 -14.50 -2.89
N LEU A 76 7.24 -13.38 -3.00
CA LEU A 76 7.25 -12.48 -4.15
C LEU A 76 8.33 -11.42 -3.93
N ARG A 77 9.50 -11.60 -4.57
CA ARG A 77 10.67 -10.74 -4.36
C ARG A 77 10.84 -9.76 -5.52
N LYS A 78 10.88 -8.46 -5.24
CA LYS A 78 11.19 -7.42 -6.22
C LYS A 78 12.61 -7.61 -6.78
N THR A 79 12.76 -7.53 -8.09
CA THR A 79 14.10 -7.49 -8.73
C THR A 79 14.91 -6.28 -8.30
N ASP A 80 16.21 -6.31 -8.58
CA ASP A 80 17.06 -5.13 -8.39
C ASP A 80 16.56 -3.95 -9.23
N GLY A 81 16.72 -2.76 -8.66
CA GLY A 81 16.29 -1.52 -9.27
C GLY A 81 17.13 -1.14 -10.47
N PHE A 82 16.49 -0.54 -11.47
CA PHE A 82 17.16 0.12 -12.59
C PHE A 82 16.46 1.45 -12.86
N LYS A 83 17.25 2.47 -13.22
CA LYS A 83 16.73 3.78 -13.59
C LYS A 83 17.54 4.42 -14.70
N SER A 84 16.87 5.20 -15.54
CA SER A 84 17.51 6.02 -16.56
C SER A 84 16.77 7.35 -16.69
N PRO A 85 17.52 8.47 -16.84
CA PRO A 85 16.90 9.76 -17.13
C PRO A 85 16.28 9.76 -18.54
N PHE A 86 15.33 10.67 -18.75
CA PHE A 86 14.81 10.96 -20.09
C PHE A 86 15.85 11.70 -20.94
N VAL A 87 15.70 11.61 -22.26
CA VAL A 87 16.46 12.45 -23.21
C VAL A 87 15.60 13.54 -23.87
N ILE A 88 14.28 13.41 -23.75
CA ILE A 88 13.27 14.37 -24.21
C ILE A 88 12.09 14.30 -23.23
N ASP A 89 11.32 15.40 -23.14
CA ASP A 89 10.12 15.46 -22.32
C ASP A 89 9.12 14.35 -22.69
N ALA A 90 8.40 13.87 -21.67
CA ALA A 90 7.40 12.81 -21.79
C ALA A 90 6.03 13.38 -21.39
N ASP A 91 5.23 13.73 -22.40
CA ASP A 91 4.02 14.53 -22.21
C ASP A 91 2.80 13.73 -21.75
N PHE A 92 1.84 14.44 -21.14
CA PHE A 92 0.55 13.89 -20.76
C PHE A 92 -0.10 13.13 -21.92
N GLY A 93 -0.59 11.92 -21.64
CA GLY A 93 -1.24 11.11 -22.66
C GLY A 93 -0.28 10.33 -23.57
N GLU A 94 1.03 10.44 -23.41
CA GLU A 94 1.94 9.59 -24.19
C GLU A 94 1.88 8.11 -23.75
N LEU A 95 2.17 7.22 -24.70
CA LEU A 95 2.31 5.77 -24.49
C LEU A 95 3.76 5.30 -24.71
N ARG A 96 4.71 6.22 -24.53
CA ARG A 96 6.14 5.95 -24.64
C ARG A 96 6.95 6.89 -23.77
N VAL A 97 8.18 6.51 -23.51
CA VAL A 97 9.22 7.35 -22.90
C VAL A 97 10.54 7.06 -23.60
N GLU A 98 11.33 8.07 -23.94
CA GLU A 98 12.68 7.91 -24.48
C GLU A 98 13.72 8.18 -23.39
N VAL A 99 14.56 7.18 -23.11
CA VAL A 99 15.52 7.19 -22.00
C VAL A 99 16.96 7.21 -22.51
N ALA A 100 17.90 7.66 -21.69
CA ALA A 100 19.31 7.67 -22.05
C ALA A 100 19.90 6.24 -22.19
N ASP A 101 19.45 5.31 -21.36
CA ASP A 101 19.87 3.90 -21.36
C ASP A 101 18.69 2.97 -21.07
N ALA A 102 18.34 2.13 -22.07
CA ALA A 102 17.28 1.14 -21.92
C ALA A 102 17.77 -0.27 -21.50
N SER A 103 19.06 -0.47 -21.26
CA SER A 103 19.68 -1.79 -21.11
C SER A 103 19.16 -2.62 -19.92
N GLY A 104 18.69 -1.96 -18.86
CA GLY A 104 18.08 -2.61 -17.70
C GLY A 104 16.57 -2.80 -17.78
N PHE A 105 15.91 -2.38 -18.87
CA PHE A 105 14.47 -2.51 -19.06
C PHE A 105 14.12 -3.66 -20.02
N ARG A 106 12.95 -4.27 -19.80
CA ARG A 106 12.40 -5.31 -20.68
C ARG A 106 10.88 -5.29 -20.70
N ALA A 107 10.29 -5.85 -21.75
CA ALA A 107 8.84 -6.07 -21.81
C ALA A 107 8.34 -6.86 -20.59
N GLY A 108 7.17 -6.48 -20.07
CA GLY A 108 6.58 -7.03 -18.85
C GLY A 108 7.11 -6.42 -17.56
N MET A 109 8.14 -5.57 -17.60
CA MET A 109 8.66 -4.88 -16.41
C MET A 109 7.71 -3.74 -15.99
N GLY A 110 7.53 -3.57 -14.70
CA GLY A 110 6.83 -2.40 -14.16
C GLY A 110 7.69 -1.15 -14.28
N LEU A 111 7.05 0.00 -14.42
CA LEU A 111 7.71 1.28 -14.68
C LEU A 111 7.07 2.37 -13.83
N GLN A 112 7.91 3.18 -13.19
CA GLN A 112 7.57 4.45 -12.55
C GLN A 112 8.20 5.58 -13.37
N ILE A 113 7.44 6.64 -13.57
CA ILE A 113 7.82 7.81 -14.39
C ILE A 113 7.48 9.07 -13.58
N PHE A 114 8.47 9.93 -13.40
CA PHE A 114 8.32 11.20 -12.66
C PHE A 114 9.35 12.24 -13.13
N ASP A 115 9.18 13.48 -12.69
CA ASP A 115 10.22 14.51 -12.63
C ASP A 115 10.25 15.13 -11.21
N GLU A 116 11.15 16.07 -10.93
CA GLU A 116 11.32 16.64 -9.59
C GLU A 116 10.09 17.42 -9.11
N SER A 117 9.37 18.09 -10.01
CA SER A 117 8.14 18.82 -9.71
C SER A 117 6.90 17.92 -9.57
N HIS A 118 6.90 16.77 -10.23
CA HIS A 118 5.80 15.81 -10.34
C HIS A 118 6.20 14.43 -9.82
N LYS A 119 6.80 14.42 -8.64
CA LYS A 119 7.00 13.21 -7.83
C LYS A 119 6.16 13.24 -6.57
N TRP A 120 5.78 12.05 -6.10
CA TRP A 120 4.86 11.80 -4.99
C TRP A 120 3.38 12.05 -5.28
N GLY A 121 2.55 11.69 -4.30
CA GLY A 121 1.11 11.87 -4.37
C GLY A 121 0.53 11.27 -5.65
N TRP A 122 -0.27 12.05 -6.35
CA TRP A 122 -0.92 11.61 -7.58
C TRP A 122 -0.14 12.00 -8.84
N ASP A 123 1.07 12.52 -8.71
CA ASP A 123 1.77 13.13 -9.84
C ASP A 123 2.69 12.16 -10.58
N GLU A 124 3.09 11.04 -9.97
CA GLU A 124 3.87 9.98 -10.64
C GLU A 124 2.99 9.09 -11.54
N SER A 125 3.54 8.66 -12.68
CA SER A 125 2.89 7.68 -13.56
C SER A 125 3.44 6.28 -13.30
N THR A 126 2.58 5.27 -13.43
CA THR A 126 2.96 3.85 -13.32
C THR A 126 2.42 3.06 -14.50
N ALA A 127 3.25 2.23 -15.11
CA ALA A 127 2.86 1.42 -16.26
C ALA A 127 3.60 0.07 -16.29
N ILE A 128 3.26 -0.78 -17.27
CA ILE A 128 4.09 -1.92 -17.69
C ILE A 128 4.69 -1.59 -19.05
N ILE A 129 5.96 -1.95 -19.23
CA ILE A 129 6.65 -1.86 -20.52
C ILE A 129 6.08 -2.92 -21.46
N SER A 130 5.49 -2.49 -22.57
CA SER A 130 4.97 -3.38 -23.61
C SER A 130 6.04 -3.80 -24.63
N SER A 131 6.96 -2.90 -24.97
CA SER A 131 8.14 -3.19 -25.79
C SER A 131 9.28 -2.21 -25.52
N VAL A 132 10.49 -2.60 -25.94
CA VAL A 132 11.70 -1.76 -25.93
C VAL A 132 12.26 -1.71 -27.34
N GLU A 133 12.36 -0.50 -27.91
CA GLU A 133 12.83 -0.24 -29.28
C GLU A 133 14.04 0.72 -29.22
N GLY A 134 15.24 0.16 -29.17
CA GLY A 134 16.43 0.96 -28.87
C GLY A 134 16.31 1.54 -27.46
N ASN A 135 16.25 2.87 -27.36
CA ASN A 135 16.10 3.61 -26.12
C ASN A 135 14.65 4.10 -25.85
N VAL A 136 13.69 3.65 -26.67
CA VAL A 136 12.27 3.99 -26.49
C VAL A 136 11.58 2.84 -25.76
N LEU A 137 10.99 3.16 -24.61
CA LEU A 137 10.11 2.28 -23.86
C LEU A 137 8.67 2.55 -24.28
N ARG A 138 7.96 1.54 -24.81
CA ARG A 138 6.51 1.63 -24.99
C ARG A 138 5.81 1.13 -23.75
N ILE A 139 4.71 1.77 -23.38
CA ILE A 139 3.98 1.49 -22.14
C ILE A 139 2.51 1.21 -22.40
N ASP A 140 1.87 0.58 -21.43
CA ASP A 140 0.48 0.11 -21.54
C ASP A 140 -0.57 1.05 -20.92
N ARG A 141 -0.12 2.15 -20.32
CA ARG A 141 -0.96 3.20 -19.73
C ARG A 141 -0.43 4.57 -20.13
N HIS A 142 -1.34 5.51 -20.28
CA HIS A 142 -1.01 6.89 -20.62
C HIS A 142 -0.33 7.58 -19.43
N LEU A 143 0.56 8.54 -19.71
CA LEU A 143 1.14 9.41 -18.69
C LEU A 143 0.10 10.38 -18.12
N ASP A 144 0.16 10.63 -16.81
CA ASP A 144 -0.80 11.45 -16.07
C ASP A 144 -0.39 12.93 -15.93
N ARG A 145 0.85 13.27 -16.32
CA ARG A 145 1.44 14.61 -16.29
C ARG A 145 2.36 14.81 -17.50
N ASP A 146 2.69 16.06 -17.76
CA ASP A 146 3.83 16.44 -18.59
C ASP A 146 5.09 16.34 -17.72
N TYR A 147 5.98 15.39 -18.02
CA TYR A 147 7.23 15.20 -17.29
C TYR A 147 8.41 15.74 -18.09
N ARG A 148 9.26 16.51 -17.42
CA ARG A 148 10.33 17.25 -18.09
C ARG A 148 11.70 16.60 -17.91
N ALA A 149 12.43 16.43 -19.01
CA ALA A 149 13.80 15.94 -18.99
C ALA A 149 14.75 16.91 -18.28
N ASP A 150 14.52 18.22 -18.42
CA ASP A 150 15.32 19.26 -17.77
C ASP A 150 14.98 19.49 -16.28
N ASP A 151 13.94 18.83 -15.76
CA ASP A 151 13.53 18.84 -14.35
C ASP A 151 13.78 17.48 -13.68
N GLY A 152 14.82 16.75 -14.10
CA GLY A 152 15.17 15.47 -13.49
C GLY A 152 14.25 14.31 -13.89
N GLY A 153 13.58 14.41 -15.04
CA GLY A 153 12.74 13.36 -15.60
C GLY A 153 13.41 11.99 -15.61
N MET A 154 12.75 11.01 -14.97
CA MET A 154 13.31 9.71 -14.66
C MET A 154 12.32 8.57 -14.95
N ALA A 155 12.82 7.50 -15.58
CA ALA A 155 12.15 6.22 -15.65
C ALA A 155 12.85 5.24 -14.70
N THR A 156 12.09 4.54 -13.85
CA THR A 156 12.63 3.49 -12.96
C THR A 156 11.78 2.24 -13.04
N ASN A 157 12.34 1.07 -12.75
CA ASN A 157 11.56 -0.17 -12.68
C ASN A 157 10.82 -0.36 -11.33
N ALA A 158 10.68 0.69 -10.52
CA ALA A 158 9.87 0.64 -9.32
C ALA A 158 8.39 0.45 -9.70
N CYS A 159 7.71 -0.44 -8.99
CA CYS A 159 6.31 -0.76 -9.21
C CYS A 159 5.76 -1.51 -8.00
N SER A 160 4.43 -1.61 -7.91
CA SER A 160 3.77 -2.51 -6.97
C SER A 160 4.16 -3.97 -7.21
N ILE A 161 4.10 -4.82 -6.19
CA ILE A 161 4.32 -6.26 -6.35
C ILE A 161 3.02 -6.94 -6.79
N ILE A 162 1.92 -6.57 -6.14
CA ILE A 162 0.56 -6.93 -6.55
C ILE A 162 -0.23 -5.63 -6.72
N GLU A 163 -1.01 -5.51 -7.80
CA GLU A 163 -1.97 -4.44 -7.94
C GLU A 163 -3.35 -4.95 -8.40
N ALA A 164 -4.41 -4.31 -7.92
CA ALA A 164 -5.76 -4.49 -8.44
C ALA A 164 -6.39 -3.11 -8.67
N ILE A 165 -6.60 -2.76 -9.94
CA ILE A 165 -7.08 -1.43 -10.34
C ILE A 165 -8.42 -1.58 -11.07
N GLY A 166 -9.45 -0.90 -10.60
CA GLY A 166 -10.80 -1.01 -11.18
C GLY A 166 -11.42 -2.40 -11.00
N ALA A 167 -11.03 -3.12 -9.95
CA ALA A 167 -11.37 -4.52 -9.73
C ALA A 167 -12.23 -4.71 -8.48
N GLU A 168 -13.04 -5.77 -8.47
CA GLU A 168 -13.94 -6.10 -7.36
C GLU A 168 -13.75 -7.55 -6.92
N GLN A 169 -13.97 -7.83 -5.64
CA GLN A 169 -13.96 -9.21 -5.11
C GLN A 169 -12.61 -9.91 -5.33
N VAL A 170 -11.51 -9.17 -5.21
CA VAL A 170 -10.15 -9.72 -5.26
C VAL A 170 -9.75 -10.24 -3.88
N ARG A 171 -9.06 -11.37 -3.82
CA ARG A 171 -8.40 -11.83 -2.59
C ARG A 171 -6.91 -12.06 -2.80
N VAL A 172 -6.13 -11.69 -1.80
CA VAL A 172 -4.70 -12.02 -1.71
C VAL A 172 -4.45 -12.64 -0.36
N SER A 173 -3.91 -13.85 -0.31
CA SER A 173 -3.61 -14.48 0.98
C SER A 173 -2.39 -15.38 1.00
N ASP A 174 -1.91 -15.62 2.22
CA ASP A 174 -0.94 -16.69 2.54
C ASP A 174 0.37 -16.58 1.74
N LEU A 175 0.98 -15.39 1.70
CA LEU A 175 2.24 -15.17 0.99
C LEU A 175 3.10 -14.08 1.65
N THR A 176 4.36 -14.01 1.25
CA THR A 176 5.31 -12.97 1.66
C THR A 176 5.72 -12.13 0.46
N ILE A 177 5.79 -10.82 0.64
CA ILE A 177 6.39 -9.86 -0.29
C ILE A 177 7.70 -9.39 0.30
N ASP A 178 8.77 -9.48 -0.50
CA ASP A 178 10.08 -8.94 -0.21
C ASP A 178 10.36 -7.81 -1.21
N GLY A 179 10.25 -6.57 -0.75
CA GLY A 179 10.31 -5.41 -1.63
C GLY A 179 11.72 -4.99 -2.05
N ASN A 180 12.78 -5.65 -1.56
CA ASN A 180 14.16 -5.38 -1.92
C ASN A 180 14.53 -3.87 -1.81
N LYS A 181 14.06 -3.21 -0.72
CA LYS A 181 14.12 -1.75 -0.49
C LYS A 181 15.47 -1.12 -0.83
N ALA A 182 16.56 -1.71 -0.34
CA ALA A 182 17.90 -1.15 -0.48
C ALA A 182 18.39 -1.02 -1.93
N ALA A 183 17.79 -1.76 -2.87
CA ALA A 183 18.19 -1.80 -4.27
C ALA A 183 17.18 -1.13 -5.22
N ASN A 184 16.08 -0.57 -4.73
CA ASN A 184 15.00 -0.03 -5.56
C ASN A 184 14.85 1.49 -5.37
N GLU A 185 14.25 2.19 -6.34
CA GLU A 185 13.83 3.57 -6.18
C GLU A 185 12.56 3.64 -5.30
N SER A 186 12.40 4.75 -4.58
CA SER A 186 11.19 4.99 -3.81
C SER A 186 10.00 5.28 -4.71
N ILE A 187 8.82 4.79 -4.34
CA ILE A 187 7.57 5.03 -5.07
C ILE A 187 6.43 5.47 -4.14
N GLY A 188 5.62 6.42 -4.60
CA GLY A 188 4.56 7.04 -3.80
C GLY A 188 3.37 6.11 -3.50
N GLY A 189 2.94 6.12 -2.23
CA GLY A 189 1.80 5.34 -1.75
C GLY A 189 0.44 5.63 -2.39
N CYS A 190 0.28 6.79 -3.03
CA CYS A 190 -0.95 7.12 -3.75
C CYS A 190 -1.02 6.46 -5.14
N ARG A 191 0.10 5.90 -5.64
CA ARG A 191 0.18 5.25 -6.95
C ARG A 191 0.67 3.80 -6.90
N ALA A 192 1.27 3.38 -5.79
CA ALA A 192 1.80 2.04 -5.62
C ALA A 192 1.85 1.59 -4.16
N GLY A 193 2.20 0.33 -3.96
CA GLY A 193 2.52 -0.26 -2.68
C GLY A 193 3.04 -1.69 -2.86
N GLY A 194 3.51 -2.33 -1.80
CA GLY A 194 3.75 -3.78 -1.84
C GLY A 194 2.51 -4.51 -2.36
N ILE A 195 1.35 -4.14 -1.82
CA ILE A 195 0.03 -4.42 -2.43
C ILE A 195 -0.68 -3.09 -2.67
N TYR A 196 -1.20 -2.88 -3.88
CA TYR A 196 -1.89 -1.66 -4.28
C TYR A 196 -3.31 -1.93 -4.79
N LEU A 197 -4.32 -1.34 -4.16
CA LEU A 197 -5.72 -1.44 -4.59
C LEU A 197 -6.23 -0.04 -4.97
N HIS A 198 -6.73 0.16 -6.18
CA HIS A 198 -7.20 1.48 -6.62
C HIS A 198 -8.51 1.40 -7.39
N LYS A 199 -9.51 2.21 -7.02
CA LYS A 199 -10.86 2.12 -7.61
C LYS A 199 -11.42 0.69 -7.48
N ALA A 200 -11.18 0.07 -6.33
CA ALA A 200 -11.50 -1.31 -6.07
C ALA A 200 -12.55 -1.46 -4.96
N SER A 201 -13.29 -2.57 -4.98
CA SER A 201 -14.33 -2.83 -3.97
C SER A 201 -14.41 -4.30 -3.54
N ASP A 202 -14.86 -4.53 -2.30
CA ASP A 202 -15.09 -5.88 -1.76
C ASP A 202 -13.84 -6.78 -1.79
N CYS A 203 -12.64 -6.20 -1.66
CA CYS A 203 -11.38 -6.94 -1.70
C CYS A 203 -10.87 -7.31 -0.30
N VAL A 204 -10.12 -8.41 -0.22
CA VAL A 204 -9.51 -8.90 1.02
C VAL A 204 -8.03 -9.18 0.83
N VAL A 205 -7.21 -8.65 1.73
CA VAL A 205 -5.80 -9.03 1.89
C VAL A 205 -5.67 -9.67 3.27
N GLU A 206 -5.23 -10.92 3.34
CA GLU A 206 -5.22 -11.66 4.60
C GLU A 206 -4.01 -12.58 4.76
N ARG A 207 -3.38 -12.61 5.95
CA ARG A 207 -2.21 -13.46 6.24
C ARG A 207 -1.07 -13.21 5.24
N VAL A 208 -0.81 -11.94 4.96
CA VAL A 208 0.29 -11.50 4.09
C VAL A 208 1.35 -10.79 4.92
N THR A 209 2.62 -11.12 4.66
CA THR A 209 3.77 -10.35 5.15
C THR A 209 4.30 -9.47 4.03
N VAL A 210 4.40 -8.15 4.24
CA VAL A 210 5.14 -7.23 3.37
C VAL A 210 6.36 -6.73 4.13
N ARG A 211 7.56 -6.99 3.61
CA ARG A 211 8.79 -6.50 4.22
C ARG A 211 9.65 -5.72 3.23
N ASP A 212 10.35 -4.71 3.74
CA ASP A 212 11.36 -3.96 3.01
C ASP A 212 10.89 -3.51 1.62
N PHE A 213 9.70 -2.91 1.53
CA PHE A 213 9.23 -2.25 0.30
C PHE A 213 9.65 -0.77 0.28
N HIS A 214 10.16 -0.28 -0.86
CA HIS A 214 10.60 1.12 -0.99
C HIS A 214 9.42 2.04 -1.33
N GLY A 215 8.44 2.09 -0.44
CA GLY A 215 7.21 2.84 -0.58
C GLY A 215 6.27 2.41 0.54
N ASP A 216 4.97 2.49 0.32
CA ASP A 216 3.99 2.02 1.30
C ASP A 216 3.77 0.51 1.22
N GLY A 217 3.57 -0.15 2.36
CA GLY A 217 3.46 -1.61 2.41
C GLY A 217 2.18 -2.13 1.75
N ILE A 218 1.02 -1.73 2.28
CA ILE A 218 -0.30 -2.01 1.67
C ILE A 218 -1.04 -0.69 1.55
N SER A 219 -1.32 -0.28 0.31
CA SER A 219 -2.03 0.97 0.01
C SER A 219 -3.33 0.70 -0.74
N TRP A 220 -4.39 1.39 -0.35
CA TRP A 220 -5.66 1.34 -1.05
C TRP A 220 -6.30 2.72 -1.17
N GLN A 221 -6.63 3.09 -2.40
CA GLN A 221 -7.02 4.45 -2.78
C GLN A 221 -8.35 4.43 -3.55
N VAL A 222 -9.28 5.32 -3.22
CA VAL A 222 -10.59 5.42 -3.91
C VAL A 222 -11.32 4.07 -3.89
N THR A 223 -11.57 3.51 -2.70
CA THR A 223 -12.10 2.14 -2.57
C THR A 223 -13.35 2.05 -1.69
N GLU A 224 -14.00 0.88 -1.70
CA GLU A 224 -15.11 0.59 -0.79
C GLU A 224 -15.02 -0.85 -0.26
N ARG A 225 -15.23 -1.06 1.05
CA ARG A 225 -15.24 -2.40 1.69
C ARG A 225 -13.94 -3.20 1.45
N ILE A 226 -12.80 -2.58 1.74
CA ILE A 226 -11.49 -3.25 1.72
C ILE A 226 -11.20 -3.84 3.10
N SER A 227 -10.82 -5.11 3.15
CA SER A 227 -10.39 -5.78 4.39
C SER A 227 -8.89 -6.10 4.35
N VAL A 228 -8.15 -5.70 5.39
CA VAL A 228 -6.75 -6.06 5.60
C VAL A 228 -6.64 -6.73 6.97
N LEU A 229 -6.38 -8.03 6.97
CA LEU A 229 -6.60 -8.91 8.12
C LEU A 229 -5.36 -9.76 8.41
N ASN A 230 -4.92 -9.82 9.66
CA ASN A 230 -3.82 -10.73 10.06
C ASN A 230 -2.53 -10.55 9.22
N CYS A 231 -2.24 -9.32 8.78
CA CYS A 231 -1.06 -9.02 7.97
C CYS A 231 0.08 -8.44 8.80
N GLU A 232 1.31 -8.60 8.31
CA GLU A 232 2.52 -8.02 8.90
C GLU A 232 3.18 -7.09 7.89
N ILE A 233 3.44 -5.85 8.27
CA ILE A 233 4.11 -4.86 7.42
C ILE A 233 5.34 -4.34 8.17
N LEU A 234 6.52 -4.71 7.66
CA LEU A 234 7.78 -4.61 8.38
C LEU A 234 8.80 -3.82 7.58
N GLY A 235 9.22 -2.65 8.07
CA GLY A 235 10.34 -1.93 7.48
C GLY A 235 10.09 -1.36 6.09
N SER A 236 8.84 -1.05 5.71
CA SER A 236 8.57 -0.31 4.47
C SER A 236 9.15 1.10 4.58
N ALA A 237 9.67 1.67 3.49
CA ALA A 237 10.25 3.02 3.50
C ALA A 237 9.20 4.13 3.72
N GLY A 238 7.97 3.89 3.28
CA GLY A 238 6.81 4.74 3.52
C GLY A 238 5.98 4.28 4.72
N SER A 239 4.67 4.36 4.58
CA SER A 239 3.71 3.94 5.61
C SER A 239 3.49 2.43 5.55
N GLY A 240 3.17 1.80 6.68
CA GLY A 240 2.85 0.38 6.66
C GLY A 240 1.50 0.09 5.98
N LEU A 241 0.44 0.70 6.52
CA LEU A 241 -0.94 0.60 6.02
C LEU A 241 -1.42 1.98 5.56
N HIS A 242 -1.93 2.10 4.34
CA HIS A 242 -2.36 3.38 3.77
C HIS A 242 -3.75 3.30 3.13
N PRO A 243 -4.83 3.37 3.94
CA PRO A 243 -6.15 3.75 3.43
C PRO A 243 -6.15 5.21 3.00
N GLY A 244 -6.59 5.49 1.78
CA GLY A 244 -6.63 6.87 1.29
C GLY A 244 -7.69 7.18 0.23
N ALA A 245 -7.71 8.46 -0.12
CA ALA A 245 -8.50 9.08 -1.20
C ALA A 245 -9.97 8.60 -1.31
N GLY A 246 -10.76 8.78 -0.25
CA GLY A 246 -12.19 8.49 -0.28
C GLY A 246 -12.56 7.04 0.01
N SER A 247 -11.65 6.28 0.63
CA SER A 247 -11.91 4.88 0.98
C SER A 247 -12.98 4.74 2.07
N LEU A 248 -14.02 3.96 1.78
CA LEU A 248 -15.19 3.77 2.65
C LEU A 248 -15.23 2.35 3.23
N PHE A 249 -15.63 2.24 4.50
CA PHE A 249 -15.90 0.94 5.16
C PHE A 249 -14.71 -0.02 5.18
N SER A 250 -13.49 0.49 5.37
CA SER A 250 -12.30 -0.36 5.51
C SER A 250 -12.37 -1.17 6.81
N GLN A 251 -11.97 -2.43 6.78
CA GLN A 251 -11.79 -3.28 7.96
C GLN A 251 -10.31 -3.65 8.09
N VAL A 252 -9.63 -3.09 9.08
CA VAL A 252 -8.20 -3.27 9.30
C VAL A 252 -8.03 -3.90 10.68
N LYS A 253 -7.86 -5.21 10.72
CA LYS A 253 -7.92 -5.99 11.97
C LYS A 253 -6.74 -6.93 12.16
N ASP A 254 -6.28 -7.02 13.39
CA ASP A 254 -5.30 -8.02 13.83
C ASP A 254 -3.96 -7.94 13.05
N ASN A 255 -3.57 -6.73 12.61
CA ASN A 255 -2.34 -6.52 11.85
C ASN A 255 -1.18 -6.05 12.73
N VAL A 256 0.05 -6.31 12.27
CA VAL A 256 1.27 -5.70 12.80
C VAL A 256 1.85 -4.76 11.75
N SER A 257 2.12 -3.52 12.13
CA SER A 257 2.79 -2.53 11.27
C SER A 257 3.93 -1.90 12.06
N SER A 258 5.16 -2.34 11.76
CA SER A 258 6.34 -1.95 12.53
C SER A 258 7.52 -1.49 11.71
N ASP A 259 8.31 -0.61 12.32
CA ASP A 259 9.60 -0.13 11.81
C ASP A 259 9.52 0.52 10.42
N ASN A 260 8.33 1.00 10.03
CA ASN A 260 8.12 1.68 8.76
C ASN A 260 8.65 3.12 8.81
N GLY A 261 9.10 3.64 7.66
CA GLY A 261 9.76 4.94 7.56
C GLY A 261 8.85 6.15 7.77
N THR A 262 7.52 5.96 7.81
CA THR A 262 6.57 7.01 8.19
C THR A 262 5.62 6.55 9.30
N ALA A 263 4.33 6.37 9.01
CA ALA A 263 3.32 5.95 9.96
C ALA A 263 3.04 4.45 9.88
N GLY A 264 2.69 3.84 11.01
CA GLY A 264 2.20 2.46 11.01
C GLY A 264 0.88 2.33 10.24
N LEU A 265 -0.02 3.28 10.45
CA LEU A 265 -1.28 3.44 9.74
C LEU A 265 -1.47 4.91 9.33
N TYR A 266 -1.42 5.17 8.03
CA TYR A 266 -1.63 6.48 7.44
C TYR A 266 -3.04 6.59 6.85
N VAL A 267 -3.97 7.09 7.65
CA VAL A 267 -5.32 7.44 7.23
C VAL A 267 -5.23 8.77 6.49
N CYS A 268 -5.36 8.76 5.17
CA CYS A 268 -4.86 9.84 4.32
C CYS A 268 -5.87 10.93 4.00
N TRP A 269 -6.93 10.62 3.26
CA TRP A 269 -7.83 11.63 2.74
C TRP A 269 -9.21 11.04 2.56
N ARG A 270 -10.19 11.53 3.32
CA ARG A 270 -11.60 11.12 3.27
C ARG A 270 -11.79 9.62 3.53
N VAL A 271 -11.01 9.04 4.43
CA VAL A 271 -11.27 7.67 4.89
C VAL A 271 -12.40 7.70 5.90
N GLN A 272 -13.49 7.00 5.62
CA GLN A 272 -14.70 7.14 6.42
C GLN A 272 -15.36 5.81 6.75
N ARG A 273 -15.97 5.76 7.95
CA ARG A 273 -16.73 4.59 8.44
C ARG A 273 -15.92 3.30 8.47
N GLY A 274 -14.60 3.40 8.64
CA GLY A 274 -13.71 2.27 8.80
C GLY A 274 -13.62 1.75 10.24
N GLU A 275 -13.22 0.49 10.36
CA GLU A 275 -12.93 -0.20 11.63
C GLU A 275 -11.46 -0.60 11.67
N PHE A 276 -10.72 -0.04 12.61
CA PHE A 276 -9.29 -0.26 12.83
C PHE A 276 -9.11 -0.89 14.21
N GLU A 277 -9.00 -2.22 14.26
CA GLU A 277 -9.11 -2.97 15.51
C GLU A 277 -7.94 -3.92 15.77
N ARG A 278 -7.48 -3.98 17.03
CA ARG A 278 -6.48 -4.98 17.47
C ARG A 278 -5.18 -4.97 16.64
N ASN A 279 -4.80 -3.81 16.12
CA ASN A 279 -3.55 -3.66 15.39
C ASN A 279 -2.41 -3.28 16.36
N VAL A 280 -1.20 -3.75 16.04
CA VAL A 280 0.04 -3.35 16.72
C VAL A 280 0.81 -2.42 15.80
N LEU A 281 0.94 -1.15 16.19
CA LEU A 281 1.56 -0.08 15.42
C LEU A 281 2.79 0.42 16.19
N ALA A 282 3.95 -0.17 15.89
CA ALA A 282 5.12 -0.09 16.78
C ALA A 282 6.41 0.33 16.08
N GLY A 283 7.19 1.21 16.72
CA GLY A 283 8.55 1.55 16.23
C GLY A 283 8.59 2.23 14.87
N ASN A 284 7.47 2.74 14.34
CA ASN A 284 7.46 3.47 13.08
C ASN A 284 8.14 4.83 13.27
N ALA A 285 8.84 5.29 12.24
CA ALA A 285 9.73 6.46 12.34
C ALA A 285 8.99 7.78 12.63
N VAL A 286 7.70 7.86 12.31
CA VAL A 286 6.86 9.03 12.58
C VAL A 286 5.79 8.70 13.62
N SER A 287 4.62 8.21 13.22
CA SER A 287 3.50 8.00 14.16
C SER A 287 2.98 6.58 14.10
N GLY A 288 2.30 6.14 15.15
CA GLY A 288 1.54 4.90 15.06
C GLY A 288 0.38 5.05 14.08
N ILE A 289 -0.47 6.06 14.33
CA ILE A 289 -1.59 6.42 13.47
C ILE A 289 -1.50 7.90 13.09
N SER A 290 -1.64 8.21 11.81
CA SER A 290 -1.83 9.58 11.33
C SER A 290 -3.17 9.69 10.61
N LEU A 291 -3.97 10.70 10.95
CA LEU A 291 -5.26 10.99 10.31
C LEU A 291 -5.48 12.51 10.19
N GLY A 292 -6.35 12.93 9.27
CA GLY A 292 -6.61 14.35 9.03
C GLY A 292 -7.78 14.57 8.08
N HIS A 293 -7.48 14.92 6.84
CA HIS A 293 -8.44 15.50 5.90
C HIS A 293 -9.72 14.68 5.71
N LYS A 294 -10.81 15.10 6.38
CA LYS A 294 -12.15 14.49 6.35
C LYS A 294 -12.15 13.00 6.70
N ASP A 295 -11.16 12.57 7.48
CA ASP A 295 -11.07 11.22 7.99
C ASP A 295 -12.06 11.11 9.16
N SER A 296 -13.26 10.62 8.88
CA SER A 296 -14.41 10.81 9.78
C SER A 296 -15.25 9.56 9.98
N ASP A 297 -15.95 9.53 11.13
CA ASP A 297 -16.86 8.44 11.49
C ASP A 297 -16.16 7.07 11.58
N ASN A 298 -14.84 7.04 11.83
CA ASN A 298 -14.06 5.81 11.96
C ASN A 298 -14.05 5.33 13.42
N ARG A 299 -13.83 4.03 13.61
CA ARG A 299 -13.63 3.40 14.91
C ARG A 299 -12.22 2.84 15.01
N PHE A 300 -11.48 3.28 16.01
CA PHE A 300 -10.17 2.77 16.40
C PHE A 300 -10.31 2.08 17.76
N ALA A 301 -10.21 0.75 17.80
CA ALA A 301 -10.45 0.02 19.03
C ALA A 301 -9.39 -1.04 19.35
N ASP A 302 -9.04 -1.16 20.62
CA ASP A 302 -8.19 -2.25 21.11
C ASP A 302 -6.79 -2.30 20.43
N ASN A 303 -6.30 -1.19 19.88
CA ASN A 303 -4.98 -1.13 19.22
C ASN A 303 -3.86 -0.88 20.24
N VAL A 304 -2.67 -1.36 19.92
CA VAL A 304 -1.43 -1.08 20.66
C VAL A 304 -0.55 -0.17 19.81
N ILE A 305 -0.30 1.04 20.30
CA ILE A 305 0.41 2.11 19.58
C ILE A 305 1.61 2.52 20.42
N ARG A 306 2.81 2.06 20.05
CA ARG A 306 3.96 2.21 20.94
C ARG A 306 5.30 2.47 20.29
N GLY A 307 6.15 3.22 20.98
CA GLY A 307 7.55 3.35 20.61
C GLY A 307 7.82 4.07 19.28
N ASN A 308 6.84 4.77 18.71
CA ASN A 308 6.98 5.47 17.43
C ASN A 308 7.84 6.76 17.59
N GLY A 309 8.48 7.22 16.52
CA GLY A 309 9.49 8.31 16.51
C GLY A 309 8.96 9.75 16.58
N ASN A 310 7.66 9.90 16.76
CA ASN A 310 6.96 11.14 17.10
C ASN A 310 5.77 10.71 17.98
N CYS A 311 4.62 11.36 17.87
CA CYS A 311 3.46 11.00 18.66
C CYS A 311 2.84 9.65 18.28
N GLY A 312 2.13 9.03 19.22
CA GLY A 312 1.38 7.80 18.97
C GLY A 312 0.27 8.00 17.93
N VAL A 313 -0.59 9.00 18.14
CA VAL A 313 -1.68 9.37 17.24
C VAL A 313 -1.54 10.83 16.82
N PHE A 314 -1.47 11.07 15.51
CA PHE A 314 -1.34 12.39 14.93
C PHE A 314 -2.57 12.83 14.16
N PHE A 315 -3.30 13.82 14.69
CA PHE A 315 -4.31 14.56 13.93
C PHE A 315 -3.63 15.71 13.18
N ARG A 316 -3.52 15.55 11.86
CA ARG A 316 -2.90 16.51 10.95
C ARG A 316 -3.66 17.84 10.94
N ALA A 317 -2.94 18.92 10.62
CA ALA A 317 -3.51 20.25 10.57
C ALA A 317 -4.51 20.38 9.42
N GLU A 318 -5.75 20.71 9.75
CA GLU A 318 -6.86 20.96 8.82
C GLU A 318 -7.73 22.10 9.35
N ASN A 319 -8.50 22.72 8.46
CA ASN A 319 -9.56 23.64 8.87
C ASN A 319 -10.78 22.87 9.41
N GLU A 320 -11.69 23.56 10.09
CA GLU A 320 -12.87 22.96 10.74
C GLU A 320 -13.74 22.10 9.80
N ALA A 321 -13.91 22.52 8.53
CA ALA A 321 -14.69 21.80 7.53
C ALA A 321 -14.01 20.53 7.00
N ASN A 322 -12.69 20.41 7.21
CA ASN A 322 -11.86 19.33 6.69
C ASN A 322 -11.20 18.49 7.78
N GLY A 323 -11.48 18.75 9.06
CA GLY A 323 -10.91 18.01 10.18
C GLY A 323 -11.22 16.51 10.19
N ALA A 324 -10.43 15.76 10.95
CA ALA A 324 -10.71 14.37 11.27
C ALA A 324 -11.76 14.32 12.37
N ASN A 325 -13.03 14.19 11.99
CA ASN A 325 -14.16 14.44 12.88
C ASN A 325 -14.94 13.16 13.24
N ARG A 326 -15.62 13.15 14.40
CA ARG A 326 -16.54 12.08 14.81
C ARG A 326 -15.92 10.68 14.86
N ASN A 327 -14.61 10.58 15.09
CA ASN A 327 -13.95 9.29 15.25
C ASN A 327 -14.09 8.80 16.70
N LYS A 328 -14.20 7.48 16.87
CA LYS A 328 -14.30 6.83 18.17
C LYS A 328 -13.03 6.06 18.47
N TRP A 329 -12.45 6.31 19.63
CA TRP A 329 -11.22 5.72 20.11
C TRP A 329 -11.51 4.97 21.39
N HIS A 330 -11.41 3.64 21.35
CA HIS A 330 -11.88 2.80 22.44
C HIS A 330 -10.85 1.77 22.89
N ARG A 331 -10.47 1.76 24.17
CA ARG A 331 -9.52 0.76 24.74
C ARG A 331 -8.20 0.61 23.99
N ASN A 332 -7.68 1.69 23.40
CA ASN A 332 -6.35 1.68 22.82
C ASN A 332 -5.29 1.85 23.91
N ILE A 333 -4.12 1.24 23.72
CA ILE A 333 -2.92 1.45 24.52
C ILE A 333 -1.97 2.33 23.69
N ILE A 334 -1.65 3.52 24.20
CA ILE A 334 -0.79 4.51 23.55
C ILE A 334 0.37 4.84 24.48
N GLU A 335 1.50 4.19 24.26
CA GLU A 335 2.61 4.22 25.21
C GLU A 335 3.98 4.41 24.60
N ASP A 336 4.87 5.08 25.34
CA ASP A 336 6.30 5.21 25.00
C ASP A 336 6.60 5.77 23.61
N ASN A 337 5.68 6.55 23.03
CA ASN A 337 5.90 7.27 21.78
C ASN A 337 6.68 8.55 22.05
N GLU A 338 7.49 8.98 21.08
CA GLU A 338 8.34 10.16 21.24
C GLU A 338 7.51 11.45 21.38
N GLY A 339 7.76 12.18 22.47
CA GLY A 339 7.11 13.46 22.75
C GLY A 339 5.73 13.29 23.40
N CYS A 340 4.73 12.78 22.68
CA CYS A 340 3.36 12.69 23.22
C CYS A 340 2.53 11.51 22.72
N GLY A 341 1.51 11.12 23.48
CA GLY A 341 0.59 10.05 23.09
C GLY A 341 -0.26 10.47 21.89
N ILE A 342 -0.96 11.59 22.02
CA ILE A 342 -1.83 12.16 20.98
C ILE A 342 -1.40 13.59 20.70
N TYR A 343 -1.23 13.93 19.42
CA TYR A 343 -1.00 15.29 18.98
C TYR A 343 -2.14 15.75 18.05
N VAL A 344 -2.79 16.85 18.44
CA VAL A 344 -3.84 17.51 17.66
C VAL A 344 -3.33 18.82 17.10
N SER A 345 -2.96 18.85 15.82
CA SER A 345 -2.31 20.01 15.19
C SER A 345 -3.27 20.98 14.49
N GLY A 346 -4.54 20.63 14.34
CA GLY A 346 -5.55 21.51 13.74
C GLY A 346 -6.96 21.12 14.18
N SER A 347 -7.97 21.72 13.56
CA SER A 347 -9.37 21.52 13.96
C SER A 347 -9.81 20.08 13.73
N SER A 348 -10.32 19.42 14.78
CA SER A 348 -10.90 18.08 14.73
C SER A 348 -11.93 17.98 15.86
N VAL A 349 -13.20 17.79 15.50
CA VAL A 349 -14.35 17.93 16.42
C VAL A 349 -15.09 16.61 16.61
N ASP A 350 -15.79 16.48 17.74
CA ASP A 350 -16.65 15.34 18.09
C ASP A 350 -15.90 13.99 18.15
N ASN A 351 -14.57 14.01 18.36
CA ASN A 351 -13.81 12.79 18.57
C ASN A 351 -13.99 12.31 20.01
N VAL A 352 -14.34 11.03 20.19
CA VAL A 352 -14.64 10.44 21.50
C VAL A 352 -13.53 9.46 21.88
N PHE A 353 -12.90 9.69 23.02
CA PHE A 353 -11.88 8.81 23.59
C PHE A 353 -12.40 8.16 24.88
N GLU A 354 -12.65 6.85 24.82
CA GLU A 354 -13.21 6.05 25.91
C GLU A 354 -12.26 4.91 26.29
N ASP A 355 -12.01 4.72 27.59
CA ASP A 355 -11.21 3.62 28.15
C ASP A 355 -9.79 3.44 27.57
N ASN A 356 -9.20 4.48 26.97
CA ASN A 356 -7.84 4.42 26.43
C ASN A 356 -6.79 4.58 27.54
N ALA A 357 -5.72 3.81 27.48
CA ALA A 357 -4.55 3.98 28.33
C ALA A 357 -3.48 4.79 27.57
N ILE A 358 -3.14 5.98 28.08
CA ILE A 358 -2.16 6.87 27.45
C ILE A 358 -1.12 7.24 28.51
N GLY A 359 0.11 6.75 28.36
CA GLY A 359 1.14 6.97 29.37
C GLY A 359 2.54 6.55 28.93
N ASP A 360 3.51 6.88 29.76
CA ASP A 360 4.88 6.38 29.64
C ASP A 360 5.06 5.24 30.64
N THR A 361 5.68 4.14 30.22
CA THR A 361 5.89 2.95 31.07
C THR A 361 7.17 3.04 31.91
N GLY A 362 7.84 4.20 31.91
CA GLY A 362 9.13 4.45 32.55
C GLY A 362 10.28 4.60 31.57
N ALA A 363 10.02 4.56 30.26
CA ALA A 363 11.01 4.78 29.20
C ALA A 363 11.42 6.26 29.06
N GLY A 364 10.61 7.19 29.57
CA GLY A 364 10.83 8.63 29.48
C GLY A 364 10.73 9.18 28.06
N ARG A 365 10.05 8.47 27.15
CA ARG A 365 9.87 8.89 25.74
C ARG A 365 8.61 9.73 25.55
N GLN A 366 7.55 9.44 26.31
CA GLN A 366 6.24 10.07 26.17
C GLN A 366 6.00 11.05 27.32
N HIS A 367 6.28 12.33 27.09
CA HIS A 367 6.21 13.36 28.15
C HIS A 367 4.79 13.87 28.40
N THR A 368 3.92 13.80 27.40
CA THR A 368 2.57 14.37 27.45
C THR A 368 1.57 13.36 26.91
N ALA A 369 0.43 13.17 27.60
CA ALA A 369 -0.63 12.31 27.09
C ALA A 369 -1.26 12.89 25.82
N ILE A 370 -1.73 14.15 25.88
CA ILE A 370 -2.38 14.85 24.77
C ILE A 370 -1.77 16.24 24.61
N ARG A 371 -1.33 16.58 23.41
CA ARG A 371 -0.81 17.90 23.03
C ARG A 371 -1.73 18.54 21.98
N TYR A 372 -2.03 19.82 22.15
CA TYR A 372 -2.73 20.63 21.16
C TYR A 372 -1.75 21.60 20.49
N GLY A 373 -1.87 21.78 19.19
CA GLY A 373 -1.13 22.78 18.42
C GLY A 373 -1.68 24.19 18.65
N ASP A 374 -0.86 25.21 18.41
CA ASP A 374 -1.24 26.61 18.61
C ASP A 374 -2.50 26.98 17.82
N GLY A 375 -3.48 27.59 18.49
CA GLY A 375 -4.76 27.99 17.89
C GLY A 375 -5.78 26.84 17.71
N THR A 376 -5.49 25.64 18.21
CA THR A 376 -6.43 24.51 18.18
C THR A 376 -7.44 24.62 19.33
N GLU A 377 -8.73 24.74 19.02
CA GLU A 377 -9.80 24.63 20.02
C GLU A 377 -10.22 23.16 20.20
N SER A 378 -10.27 22.68 21.44
CA SER A 378 -10.88 21.39 21.79
C SER A 378 -12.40 21.56 21.91
N ARG A 379 -13.18 20.87 21.08
CA ARG A 379 -14.63 20.77 21.23
C ARG A 379 -15.11 19.33 21.08
#